data_AF-A0A0S1MJ98-F1
#
_entry.id   AF-A0A0S1MJ98-F1
#
_cell.length_a   1.000
_cell.length_b   1.000
_cell.length_c   1.000
_cell.angle_alpha   90.00
_cell.angle_beta   90.00
_cell.angle_gamma   90.00
#
_symmetry.space_group_name_H-M   'P 1'
#
loop_
_entity.id
_entity.type
_entity.pdbx_description
1 polymer ?
#
loop_
_entity_poly.entity_id
_entity_poly.type
_entity_poly.pdbx_seq_one_letter_code
_entity_poly.pdbx_strand_id
1 'polypeptide(L)'
;MPVSRASFKGVCGEFARPQAFGVCLWSGPDAFSMPTSSKETVGWLGQTANANCHKEVFFQRTGFSNAPISAKVIGGCNFGTFQQSFGCSQIFFSPKAFSAMNPSPEGLANGFLKDFFTGGFAFKRAPANAPP
;
A
#
# COMPACT_ATOMS: atom_id res chain seq x y z
N MET A 1 16.12 11.62 -25.02
CA MET A 1 16.72 11.30 -23.70
C MET A 1 15.80 10.31 -23.02
N PRO A 2 16.21 9.07 -22.69
CA PRO A 2 15.29 8.14 -22.04
C PRO A 2 15.08 8.60 -20.60
N VAL A 3 13.82 8.85 -20.25
CA VAL A 3 13.41 9.19 -18.89
C VAL A 3 13.67 7.95 -18.03
N SER A 4 14.69 7.99 -17.18
CA SER A 4 15.00 6.92 -16.23
C SER A 4 13.76 6.64 -15.38
N ARG A 5 13.05 5.56 -15.70
CA ARG A 5 12.00 5.02 -14.82
C ARG A 5 12.68 4.70 -13.50
N ALA A 6 12.34 5.42 -12.43
CA ALA A 6 12.83 5.12 -11.09
C ALA A 6 12.22 3.78 -10.61
N SER A 7 12.72 2.66 -11.15
CA SER A 7 12.43 1.30 -10.69
C SER A 7 12.97 1.17 -9.28
N PHE A 8 12.08 0.92 -8.33
CA PHE A 8 12.46 0.56 -6.96
C PHE A 8 12.37 -0.95 -6.84
N LYS A 9 13.45 -1.62 -6.46
CA LYS A 9 13.43 -3.04 -6.13
C LYS A 9 12.92 -3.19 -4.70
N GLY A 10 11.61 -3.40 -4.56
CA GLY A 10 10.97 -3.67 -3.27
C GLY A 10 10.85 -5.17 -2.98
N VAL A 11 10.23 -5.51 -1.86
CA VAL A 11 9.88 -6.89 -1.47
C VAL A 11 9.08 -7.63 -2.56
N CYS A 12 8.29 -6.90 -3.34
CA CYS A 12 7.51 -7.44 -4.46
C CYS A 12 8.17 -7.28 -5.84
N GLY A 13 9.48 -7.01 -5.88
CA GLY A 13 10.20 -6.76 -7.13
C GLY A 13 10.08 -5.33 -7.64
N GLU A 14 10.33 -5.14 -8.93
CA GLU A 14 10.30 -3.82 -9.58
C GLU A 14 8.88 -3.36 -9.91
N PHE A 15 8.59 -2.09 -9.67
CA PHE A 15 7.32 -1.47 -10.05
C PHE A 15 7.50 -0.04 -10.57
N ALA A 16 6.68 0.34 -11.56
CA ALA A 16 6.66 1.68 -12.13
C ALA A 16 5.81 2.64 -11.27
N ARG A 17 6.50 3.48 -10.48
CA ARG A 17 5.91 4.33 -9.42
C ARG A 17 4.87 5.39 -9.82
N PRO A 18 4.84 5.97 -11.03
CA PRO A 18 3.85 7.02 -11.30
C PRO A 18 2.46 6.53 -11.73
N GLN A 19 2.32 5.27 -12.16
CA GLN A 19 1.12 4.83 -12.91
C GLN A 19 0.32 3.73 -12.19
N ALA A 20 0.94 2.99 -11.28
CA ALA A 20 0.30 1.86 -10.63
C ALA A 20 -0.70 2.34 -9.56
N PHE A 21 -1.92 1.80 -9.62
CA PHE A 21 -2.91 1.91 -8.57
C PHE A 21 -2.55 0.88 -7.49
N GLY A 22 -1.76 1.31 -6.49
CA GLY A 22 -1.07 0.37 -5.63
C GLY A 22 -0.91 0.85 -4.19
N VAL A 23 -0.62 -0.11 -3.32
CA VAL A 23 -0.41 0.08 -1.90
C VAL A 23 0.89 -0.54 -1.43
N CYS A 24 1.45 0.11 -0.42
CA CYS A 24 2.58 -0.37 0.34
C CYS A 24 2.09 -0.83 1.71
N LEU A 25 2.49 -2.03 2.12
CA LEU A 25 2.14 -2.59 3.42
C LEU A 25 3.32 -2.49 4.40
N TRP A 26 3.03 -2.42 5.70
CA TRP A 26 4.11 -2.32 6.68
C TRP A 26 4.99 -3.55 6.69
N SER A 27 6.30 -3.34 6.67
CA SER A 27 7.29 -4.41 6.63
C SER A 27 7.71 -4.93 8.00
N GLY A 28 7.44 -4.19 9.07
CA GLY A 28 7.89 -4.55 10.41
C GLY A 28 8.93 -3.58 10.95
N PRO A 29 9.32 -3.75 12.22
CA PRO A 29 10.16 -2.80 12.93
C PRO A 29 11.58 -2.75 12.35
N ASP A 30 12.13 -3.89 11.93
CA ASP A 30 13.52 -3.97 11.48
C ASP A 30 13.70 -3.53 10.01
N ALA A 31 12.63 -3.06 9.36
CA ALA A 31 12.64 -2.72 7.94
C ALA A 31 13.58 -1.55 7.56
N PHE A 32 14.15 -0.83 8.53
CA PHE A 32 15.15 0.21 8.31
C PHE A 32 16.55 -0.33 7.98
N SER A 33 16.94 -1.46 8.56
CA SER A 33 18.27 -2.03 8.41
C SER A 33 18.30 -3.18 7.41
N MET A 34 17.18 -3.88 7.22
CA MET A 34 16.95 -4.93 6.20
C MET A 34 15.44 -5.08 6.00
N PRO A 35 14.88 -5.30 4.80
CA PRO A 35 13.48 -5.70 4.70
C PRO A 35 13.32 -7.04 5.42
N THR A 36 12.55 -7.05 6.51
CA THR A 36 12.52 -8.08 7.57
C THR A 36 12.71 -9.51 7.05
N SER A 37 13.81 -10.12 7.48
CA SER A 37 14.25 -11.48 7.15
C SER A 37 13.89 -12.53 8.21
N SER A 38 13.20 -12.12 9.28
CA SER A 38 12.68 -13.00 10.34
C SER A 38 11.16 -13.16 10.18
N LYS A 39 10.61 -14.33 10.54
CA LYS A 39 9.14 -14.56 10.53
C LYS A 39 8.46 -13.97 11.77
N GLU A 40 9.22 -13.74 12.84
CA GLU A 40 8.72 -13.24 14.11
C GLU A 40 8.48 -11.72 14.09
N THR A 41 9.26 -10.97 13.32
CA THR A 41 9.18 -9.50 13.27
C THR A 41 8.58 -8.94 11.97
N VAL A 42 8.28 -9.79 11.00
CA VAL A 42 7.69 -9.33 9.73
C VAL A 42 6.29 -8.77 9.96
N GLY A 43 6.03 -7.60 9.36
CA GLY A 43 4.71 -7.00 9.32
C GLY A 43 3.79 -7.70 8.31
N TRP A 44 2.89 -6.92 7.71
CA TRP A 44 1.98 -7.42 6.66
C TRP A 44 2.71 -7.88 5.38
N LEU A 45 3.95 -7.40 5.16
CA LEU A 45 4.76 -7.76 4.01
C LEU A 45 6.27 -7.60 4.24
N GLY A 46 7.05 -8.68 4.12
CA GLY A 46 8.52 -8.64 4.22
C GLY A 46 9.19 -9.71 3.37
N GLN A 47 10.52 -9.84 3.42
CA GLN A 47 11.24 -10.85 2.62
C GLN A 47 10.77 -12.27 2.92
N THR A 48 10.54 -12.57 4.21
CA THR A 48 10.03 -13.86 4.69
C THR A 48 8.51 -14.02 4.61
N ALA A 49 7.77 -12.93 4.39
CA ALA A 49 6.31 -12.93 4.22
C ALA A 49 5.92 -12.08 3.01
N ASN A 50 6.23 -12.58 1.82
CA ASN A 50 5.95 -11.93 0.53
C ASN A 50 4.68 -12.46 -0.14
N ALA A 51 3.91 -13.34 0.52
CA ALA A 51 2.72 -13.97 -0.03
C ALA A 51 1.60 -12.97 -0.39
N ASN A 52 1.67 -11.74 0.12
CA ASN A 52 0.72 -10.67 -0.21
C ASN A 52 1.15 -9.83 -1.41
N CYS A 53 2.35 -10.04 -1.95
CA CYS A 53 2.79 -9.36 -3.16
C CYS A 53 1.81 -9.58 -4.30
N HIS A 54 1.54 -8.50 -5.03
CA HIS A 54 0.68 -8.48 -6.21
C HIS A 54 -0.78 -8.86 -5.99
N LYS A 55 -1.20 -9.17 -4.76
CA LYS A 55 -2.63 -9.31 -4.44
C LYS A 55 -3.32 -7.96 -4.53
N GLU A 56 -4.62 -8.02 -4.82
CA GLU A 56 -5.50 -6.86 -4.73
C GLU A 56 -6.07 -6.72 -3.33
N VAL A 57 -6.13 -5.48 -2.87
CA VAL A 57 -6.73 -5.08 -1.61
C VAL A 57 -7.79 -4.03 -1.92
N PHE A 58 -8.99 -4.25 -1.42
CA PHE A 58 -10.06 -3.27 -1.50
C PHE A 58 -10.03 -2.37 -0.29
N PHE A 59 -10.30 -1.08 -0.51
CA PHE A 59 -10.38 -0.08 0.54
C PHE A 59 -11.72 0.64 0.44
N GLN A 60 -12.47 0.63 1.54
CA GLN A 60 -13.66 1.44 1.72
C GLN A 60 -13.41 2.45 2.82
N ARG A 61 -13.64 3.73 2.53
CA ARG A 61 -13.56 4.79 3.54
C ARG A 61 -14.85 4.80 4.37
N THR A 62 -14.70 4.78 5.69
CA THR A 62 -15.86 4.81 6.60
C THR A 62 -16.58 6.15 6.49
N GLY A 63 -17.91 6.14 6.43
CA GLY A 63 -18.72 7.36 6.33
C GLY A 63 -18.81 7.96 4.92
N PHE A 64 -18.20 7.34 3.91
CA PHE A 64 -18.32 7.74 2.52
C PHE A 64 -19.13 6.70 1.74
N SER A 65 -20.11 7.16 0.95
CA SER A 65 -20.95 6.33 0.07
C SER A 65 -20.29 6.00 -1.27
N ASN A 66 -19.01 6.36 -1.43
CA ASN A 66 -18.27 6.07 -2.66
C ASN A 66 -18.01 4.57 -2.79
N ALA A 67 -17.86 4.10 -4.03
CA ALA A 67 -17.46 2.74 -4.30
C ALA A 67 -16.07 2.43 -3.67
N PRO A 68 -15.83 1.19 -3.21
CA PRO A 68 -14.51 0.78 -2.77
C PRO A 68 -13.49 0.93 -3.89
N ILE A 69 -12.26 1.28 -3.55
CA ILE A 69 -11.16 1.25 -4.52
C ILE A 69 -10.42 -0.08 -4.41
N SER A 70 -9.96 -0.63 -5.54
CA SER A 70 -9.03 -1.77 -5.56
C SER A 70 -7.62 -1.28 -5.85
N ALA A 71 -6.65 -1.69 -5.04
CA ALA A 71 -5.23 -1.39 -5.25
C ALA A 71 -4.37 -2.64 -5.10
N LYS A 72 -3.29 -2.71 -5.89
CA LYS A 72 -2.36 -3.84 -5.89
C LYS A 72 -1.28 -3.64 -4.83
N VAL A 73 -0.92 -4.68 -4.09
CA VAL A 73 0.27 -4.64 -3.22
C VAL A 73 1.53 -4.59 -4.10
N ILE A 74 2.22 -3.47 -4.03
CA ILE A 74 3.41 -3.17 -4.87
C ILE A 74 4.72 -3.21 -4.09
N GLY A 75 4.67 -3.18 -2.75
CA GLY A 75 5.88 -3.21 -1.95
C GLY A 75 5.64 -3.15 -0.45
N GLY A 76 6.75 -3.25 0.27
CA GLY A 76 6.82 -3.15 1.72
C GLY A 76 7.44 -1.84 2.16
N CYS A 77 6.91 -1.23 3.21
CA CYS A 77 7.31 0.07 3.72
C CYS A 77 7.57 -0.01 5.22
N ASN A 78 8.57 0.73 5.68
CA ASN A 78 8.84 0.83 7.11
C ASN A 78 7.90 1.82 7.83
N PHE A 79 7.34 2.82 7.12
CA PHE A 79 6.52 3.90 7.68
C PHE A 79 7.19 4.76 8.77
N GLY A 80 8.51 4.67 8.92
CA GLY A 80 9.23 5.49 9.88
C GLY A 80 9.07 5.03 11.32
N THR A 81 8.57 3.81 11.56
CA THR A 81 8.19 3.36 12.91
C THR A 81 8.67 1.94 13.21
N PHE A 82 9.15 1.76 14.44
CA PHE A 82 9.46 0.45 15.04
C PHE A 82 8.28 -0.09 15.86
N GLN A 83 7.22 0.71 16.06
CA GLN A 83 6.10 0.31 16.90
C GLN A 83 5.06 -0.46 16.09
N GLN A 84 4.81 -1.70 16.49
CA GLN A 84 3.89 -2.60 15.79
C GLN A 84 2.46 -2.07 15.71
N SER A 85 1.96 -1.43 16.78
CA SER A 85 0.61 -0.84 16.80
C SER A 85 0.44 0.21 15.70
N PHE A 86 1.43 1.09 15.52
CA PHE A 86 1.42 2.13 14.50
C PHE A 86 1.67 1.58 13.10
N GLY A 87 2.63 0.65 12.97
CA GLY A 87 2.97 0.06 11.68
C GLY A 87 1.83 -0.75 11.09
N CYS A 88 1.23 -1.63 11.89
CA CYS A 88 0.15 -2.51 11.44
C CYS A 88 -1.14 -1.76 11.07
N SER A 89 -1.39 -0.58 11.66
CA SER A 89 -2.61 0.22 11.40
C SER A 89 -2.47 1.17 10.22
N GLN A 90 -1.28 1.28 9.61
CA GLN A 90 -1.01 2.20 8.52
C GLN A 90 -0.88 1.48 7.18
N ILE A 91 -1.31 2.13 6.11
CA ILE A 91 -1.13 1.69 4.72
C ILE A 91 -0.82 2.92 3.90
N PHE A 92 0.22 2.85 3.06
CA PHE A 92 0.54 3.93 2.13
C PHE A 92 -0.01 3.62 0.75
N PHE A 93 -0.65 4.61 0.15
CA PHE A 93 -1.19 4.53 -1.19
C PHE A 93 -0.24 5.19 -2.20
N SER A 94 -0.23 4.70 -3.43
CA SER A 94 0.34 5.47 -4.53
C SER A 94 -0.48 6.76 -4.74
N PRO A 95 0.08 7.82 -5.33
CA PRO A 95 -0.65 9.07 -5.56
C PRO A 95 -1.98 8.86 -6.28
N LYS A 96 -2.02 7.95 -7.27
CA LYS A 96 -3.24 7.62 -8.01
C LYS A 96 -4.31 6.95 -7.13
N ALA A 97 -3.91 6.01 -6.27
CA ALA A 97 -4.82 5.35 -5.34
C ALA A 97 -5.29 6.29 -4.22
N PHE A 98 -4.40 7.17 -3.73
CA PHE A 98 -4.74 8.18 -2.74
C PHE A 98 -5.78 9.17 -3.27
N SER A 99 -5.60 9.71 -4.48
CA SER A 99 -6.58 10.61 -5.08
C SER A 99 -7.95 9.95 -5.28
N ALA A 100 -7.99 8.65 -5.59
CA ALA A 100 -9.23 7.90 -5.74
C ALA A 100 -9.99 7.70 -4.41
N MET A 101 -9.31 7.81 -3.26
CA MET A 101 -9.96 7.83 -1.94
C MET A 101 -10.67 9.16 -1.64
N ASN A 102 -10.64 10.11 -2.57
CA ASN A 102 -11.28 11.42 -2.49
C ASN A 102 -10.89 12.18 -1.20
N PRO A 103 -9.59 12.44 -0.96
CA PRO A 103 -9.13 13.11 0.25
C PRO A 103 -9.79 14.49 0.40
N SER A 104 -10.03 14.92 1.64
CA SER A 104 -10.43 16.31 1.89
C SER A 104 -9.29 17.26 1.48
N PRO A 105 -9.53 18.56 1.25
CA PRO A 105 -8.47 19.52 0.94
C PRO A 105 -7.33 19.49 1.98
N GLU A 106 -7.67 19.35 3.26
CA GLU A 106 -6.68 19.19 4.34
C GLU A 106 -5.92 17.87 4.22
N GLY A 107 -6.60 16.75 3.94
CA GLY A 107 -5.96 15.45 3.75
C GLY A 107 -5.04 15.44 2.53
N LEU A 108 -5.41 16.14 1.46
CA LEU A 108 -4.58 16.31 0.28
C LEU A 108 -3.34 17.15 0.58
N ALA A 109 -3.47 18.25 1.32
CA ALA A 109 -2.36 19.11 1.71
C ALA A 109 -1.36 18.38 2.62
N ASN A 110 -1.85 17.53 3.53
CA ASN A 110 -1.02 16.82 4.49
C ASN A 110 -0.54 15.43 3.99
N GLY A 111 -1.11 14.92 2.90
CA GLY A 111 -0.76 13.61 2.34
C GLY A 111 -1.27 12.40 3.14
N PHE A 112 -2.29 12.56 3.99
CA PHE A 112 -2.91 11.46 4.73
C PHE A 112 -4.42 11.61 4.88
N LEU A 113 -5.13 10.49 4.97
CA LEU A 113 -6.55 10.44 5.31
C LEU A 113 -6.68 10.36 6.82
N LYS A 114 -7.43 11.29 7.44
CA LYS A 114 -7.74 11.24 8.88
C LYS A 114 -8.79 10.19 9.23
N ASP A 115 -9.57 9.76 8.24
CA ASP A 115 -10.67 8.83 8.45
C ASP A 115 -10.20 7.39 8.49
N PHE A 116 -10.92 6.57 9.26
CA PHE A 116 -10.76 5.13 9.22
C PHE A 116 -11.18 4.58 7.85
N PHE A 117 -10.46 3.57 7.40
CA PHE A 117 -10.84 2.79 6.24
C PHE A 117 -10.80 1.31 6.62
N THR A 118 -11.71 0.54 6.06
CA THR A 118 -11.68 -0.93 6.16
C THR A 118 -11.04 -1.48 4.90
N GLY A 119 -10.08 -2.39 5.10
CA GLY A 119 -9.31 -3.03 4.04
C GLY A 119 -9.49 -4.54 4.06
N GLY A 120 -9.57 -5.16 2.89
CA GLY A 120 -9.64 -6.62 2.76
C GLY A 120 -8.98 -7.13 1.49
N PHE A 121 -8.30 -8.28 1.58
CA PHE A 121 -7.73 -8.94 0.40
C PHE A 121 -8.85 -9.53 -0.47
N ALA A 122 -8.79 -9.27 -1.77
CA ALA A 122 -9.70 -9.84 -2.74
C ALA A 122 -9.57 -11.37 -2.78
N PHE A 123 -10.63 -12.11 -2.47
CA PHE A 123 -10.61 -13.58 -2.54
C PHE A 123 -10.76 -14.12 -3.99
N LYS A 124 -11.30 -13.30 -4.90
CA LYS A 124 -11.33 -13.40 -6.38
C LYS A 124 -12.43 -12.46 -6.91
N ARG A 125 -12.06 -11.49 -7.75
CA ARG A 125 -12.78 -10.99 -8.94
C ARG A 125 -11.98 -9.83 -9.52
N ALA A 126 -11.90 -9.79 -10.84
CA ALA A 126 -11.16 -8.79 -11.60
C ALA A 126 -11.42 -7.36 -11.09
N PRO A 127 -10.43 -6.46 -11.17
CA PRO A 127 -10.55 -5.12 -10.62
C PRO A 127 -11.73 -4.41 -11.28
N ALA A 128 -12.63 -3.84 -10.46
CA ALA A 128 -13.76 -3.03 -10.93
C ALA A 128 -13.35 -1.81 -11.78
N ASN A 129 -12.03 -1.53 -11.82
CA ASN A 129 -11.42 -0.40 -12.51
C ASN A 129 -10.59 -0.83 -13.74
N ALA A 130 -10.64 -2.10 -14.16
CA ALA A 130 -10.09 -2.49 -15.45
C ALA A 130 -10.97 -1.93 -16.58
N PRO A 131 -10.39 -1.29 -17.61
CA PRO A 131 -11.14 -1.05 -18.83
C PRO A 131 -11.62 -2.39 -19.43
N PRO A 132 -12.77 -2.41 -20.13
CA PRO A 132 -13.30 -3.61 -20.79
C PRO A 132 -12.31 -4.22 -21.79
#